data_AF-A0A1X7AID2-F1
#
_entry.id   AF-A0A1X7AID2-F1
#
_cell.length_a   1.000
_cell.length_b   1.000
_cell.length_c   1.000
_cell.angle_alpha   90.00
_cell.angle_beta   90.00
_cell.angle_gamma   90.00
#
_symmetry.space_group_name_H-M   'P 1'
#
loop_
_entity.id
_entity.type
_entity.pdbx_description
1 polymer ?
#
loop_
_entity_poly.entity_id
_entity_poly.type
_entity_poly.pdbx_seq_one_letter_code
_entity_poly.pdbx_strand_id
1 'polypeptide(L)'
;MAESAYYTLLTSLPHIDSLFSSKMTPISRFQLDKRLSMLGTEDQQKLVAIENLLHWDHMGDEVDEKALILQADRLKASLGNQHLIDLINWRLDIRTVTAALRRKHAGQQAPSEAKWSYGTRYEYIRTHWTSPTLGLSGAFPWIPKVNECLRTGECVALEKVLLQAAWNHLTHMSMKHRNDFVAVVIYVMRWNLVARWTAYDTEQARVRFRDLVERSLGAFKDQLPASNH
;
A
#
# COMPACT_ATOMS: atom_id res chain seq x y z
N MET A 1 16.15 26.46 11.42
CA MET A 1 14.72 26.67 11.71
C MET A 1 13.85 25.51 11.23
N ALA A 2 13.99 25.00 9.99
CA ALA A 2 13.22 23.86 9.49
C ALA A 2 13.40 22.55 10.28
N GLU A 3 14.63 22.21 10.70
CA GLU A 3 14.92 21.01 11.51
C GLU A 3 14.18 21.00 12.86
N SER A 4 14.03 22.17 13.48
CA SER A 4 13.22 22.32 14.71
C SER A 4 11.74 22.07 14.45
N ALA A 5 11.20 22.49 13.30
CA ALA A 5 9.80 22.28 12.95
C ALA A 5 9.50 20.79 12.69
N TYR A 6 10.39 20.07 11.99
CA TYR A 6 10.26 18.63 11.80
C TYR A 6 10.38 17.86 13.10
N TYR A 7 11.32 18.24 13.97
CA TYR A 7 11.44 17.64 15.29
C TYR A 7 10.17 17.82 16.13
N THR A 8 9.62 19.04 16.21
CA THR A 8 8.37 19.29 16.95
C THR A 8 7.19 18.54 16.35
N LEU A 9 7.08 18.50 15.01
CA LEU A 9 6.05 17.72 14.34
C LEU A 9 6.17 16.22 14.67
N LEU A 10 7.34 15.62 14.47
CA LEU A 10 7.55 14.17 14.67
C LEU A 10 7.38 13.75 16.13
N THR A 11 7.77 14.60 17.08
CA THR A 11 7.55 14.34 18.51
C THR A 11 6.09 14.52 18.94
N SER A 12 5.27 15.27 18.19
CA SER A 12 3.82 15.39 18.41
C SER A 12 3.00 14.21 17.86
N LEU A 13 3.61 13.37 17.03
CA LEU A 13 2.95 12.25 16.37
C LEU A 13 3.05 10.98 17.23
N PRO A 14 1.95 10.22 17.43
CA PRO A 14 2.00 8.99 18.22
C PRO A 14 2.81 7.93 17.50
N HIS A 15 3.50 7.09 18.26
CA HIS A 15 4.25 5.98 17.70
C HIS A 15 3.34 4.97 16.99
N ILE A 16 3.87 4.32 15.95
CA ILE A 16 3.16 3.28 15.20
C ILE A 16 3.85 1.94 15.45
N ASP A 17 3.44 1.25 16.52
CA ASP A 17 4.11 0.05 17.04
C ASP A 17 4.10 -1.12 16.05
N SER A 18 3.00 -1.32 15.34
CA SER A 18 2.79 -2.51 14.53
C SER A 18 1.79 -2.28 13.41
N LEU A 19 2.04 -2.93 12.27
CA LEU A 19 1.09 -2.94 11.15
C LEU A 19 -0.11 -3.84 11.45
N PHE A 20 0.13 -5.13 11.71
CA PHE A 20 -0.93 -6.14 11.73
C PHE A 20 -1.61 -6.36 13.08
N SER A 21 -1.01 -5.92 14.18
CA SER A 21 -1.66 -5.99 15.50
C SER A 21 -2.45 -4.73 15.84
N SER A 22 -2.38 -3.69 14.99
CA SER A 22 -3.16 -2.47 15.15
C SER A 22 -4.63 -2.73 14.79
N LYS A 23 -5.54 -2.43 15.73
CA LYS A 23 -7.00 -2.48 15.52
C LYS A 23 -7.57 -1.18 14.99
N MET A 24 -6.84 -0.09 15.16
CA MET A 24 -7.20 1.24 14.68
C MET A 24 -5.92 2.03 14.39
N THR A 25 -6.04 3.11 13.63
CA THR A 25 -4.93 4.05 13.41
C THR A 25 -4.57 4.76 14.73
N PRO A 26 -3.27 5.03 15.00
CA PRO A 26 -2.83 5.64 16.26
C PRO A 26 -3.30 7.09 16.45
N ILE A 27 -3.73 7.72 15.35
CA ILE A 27 -4.34 9.04 15.29
C ILE A 27 -5.33 9.04 14.15
N SER A 28 -6.47 9.74 14.27
CA SER A 28 -7.40 9.89 13.15
C SER A 28 -6.78 10.71 12.01
N ARG A 29 -7.27 10.52 10.78
CA ARG A 29 -6.79 11.31 9.63
C ARG A 29 -6.91 12.81 9.87
N PHE A 30 -8.04 13.26 10.42
CA PHE A 30 -8.27 14.66 10.76
C PHE A 30 -7.22 15.23 11.73
N GLN A 31 -6.88 14.50 12.79
CA GLN A 31 -5.88 14.93 13.75
C GLN A 31 -4.46 14.86 13.17
N LEU A 32 -4.20 13.92 12.25
CA LEU A 32 -2.95 13.85 11.51
C LEU A 32 -2.77 15.09 10.62
N ASP A 33 -3.78 15.43 9.81
CA ASP A 33 -3.75 16.61 8.93
C ASP A 33 -3.58 17.90 9.73
N LYS A 34 -4.23 18.01 10.90
CA LYS A 34 -4.04 19.14 11.82
C LYS A 34 -2.59 19.29 12.30
N ARG A 35 -1.86 18.19 12.50
CA ARG A 35 -0.44 18.23 12.88
C ARG A 35 0.44 18.52 11.67
N LEU A 36 0.14 17.91 10.53
CA LEU A 36 0.85 18.14 9.27
C LEU A 36 0.74 19.60 8.77
N SER A 37 -0.24 20.38 9.23
CA SER A 37 -0.30 21.82 8.94
C SER A 37 0.85 22.63 9.55
N MET A 38 1.70 22.03 10.38
CA MET A 38 2.97 22.61 10.82
C MET A 38 4.05 22.62 9.74
N LEU A 39 3.88 21.83 8.66
CA LEU A 39 4.78 21.85 7.52
C LEU A 39 4.65 23.18 6.76
N GLY A 40 5.76 23.61 6.14
CA GLY A 40 5.70 24.69 5.17
C GLY A 40 4.86 24.30 3.95
N THR A 41 4.30 25.28 3.26
CA THR A 41 3.41 25.08 2.10
C THR A 41 4.03 24.16 1.03
N GLU A 42 5.32 24.32 0.75
CA GLU A 42 6.03 23.50 -0.25
C GLU A 42 6.08 22.02 0.15
N ASP A 43 6.43 21.72 1.41
CA ASP A 43 6.53 20.35 1.91
C ASP A 43 5.15 19.70 2.06
N GLN A 44 4.13 20.49 2.43
CA GLN A 44 2.75 20.02 2.44
C GLN A 44 2.28 19.62 1.03
N GLN A 45 2.58 20.44 0.02
CA GLN A 45 2.25 20.12 -1.38
C GLN A 45 2.99 18.87 -1.88
N LYS A 46 4.29 18.75 -1.57
CA LYS A 46 5.08 17.54 -1.88
C LYS A 46 4.50 16.31 -1.21
N LEU A 47 4.14 16.40 0.08
CA LEU A 47 3.57 15.29 0.82
C LEU A 47 2.24 14.85 0.20
N VAL A 48 1.32 15.77 -0.07
CA VAL A 48 0.04 15.46 -0.73
C VAL A 48 0.25 14.81 -2.09
N ALA A 49 1.20 15.31 -2.89
CA ALA A 49 1.51 14.72 -4.19
C ALA A 49 2.07 13.29 -4.07
N ILE A 50 2.96 13.04 -3.09
CA ILE A 50 3.48 11.70 -2.78
C ILE A 50 2.35 10.79 -2.32
N GLU A 51 1.53 11.23 -1.37
CA GLU A 51 0.38 10.46 -0.88
C GLU A 51 -0.54 10.08 -2.04
N ASN A 52 -0.98 11.05 -2.84
CA ASN A 52 -1.86 10.80 -3.97
C ASN A 52 -1.26 9.85 -5.01
N LEU A 53 0.03 9.96 -5.32
CA LEU A 53 0.69 9.03 -6.24
C LEU A 53 0.75 7.60 -5.65
N LEU A 54 0.91 7.48 -4.32
CA LEU A 54 1.09 6.21 -3.64
C LEU A 54 -0.21 5.63 -3.03
N HIS A 55 -1.32 6.36 -3.04
CA HIS A 55 -2.61 5.99 -2.43
C HIS A 55 -3.58 5.32 -3.42
N TRP A 56 -3.12 4.82 -4.57
CA TRP A 56 -3.99 4.16 -5.55
C TRP A 56 -4.46 2.80 -5.01
N ASP A 57 -5.49 2.86 -4.18
CA ASP A 57 -6.35 1.79 -3.73
C ASP A 57 -7.44 1.64 -4.78
N HIS A 58 -7.15 0.82 -5.77
CA HIS A 58 -7.97 -0.29 -6.23
C HIS A 58 -7.23 -0.81 -7.45
N MET A 59 -6.90 -2.10 -7.40
CA MET A 59 -6.48 -2.86 -8.56
C MET A 59 -7.71 -3.11 -9.46
N GLY A 60 -8.38 -2.02 -9.83
CA GLY A 60 -9.42 -1.97 -10.83
C GLY A 60 -8.74 -1.65 -12.16
N ASP A 61 -9.09 -2.42 -13.17
CA ASP A 61 -8.41 -2.56 -14.46
C ASP A 61 -8.38 -1.29 -15.36
N GLU A 62 -8.56 -0.09 -14.81
CA GLU A 62 -8.62 1.17 -15.56
C GLU A 62 -7.72 2.27 -14.94
N VAL A 63 -6.48 1.93 -14.62
CA VAL A 63 -5.47 2.96 -14.35
C VAL A 63 -4.87 3.40 -15.69
N ASP A 64 -5.00 4.68 -16.03
CA ASP A 64 -4.24 5.28 -17.13
C ASP A 64 -2.74 5.30 -16.75
N GLU A 65 -2.03 4.25 -17.16
CA GLU A 65 -0.62 4.07 -16.91
C GLU A 65 0.22 5.24 -17.45
N LYS A 66 -0.18 5.84 -18.57
CA LYS A 66 0.54 6.98 -19.16
C LYS A 66 0.38 8.22 -18.31
N ALA A 67 -0.83 8.51 -17.84
CA ALA A 67 -1.07 9.63 -16.92
C ALA A 67 -0.28 9.45 -15.62
N LEU A 68 -0.23 8.23 -15.08
CA LEU A 68 0.51 7.91 -13.86
C LEU A 68 2.03 8.07 -14.03
N ILE A 69 2.57 7.61 -15.16
CA ILE A 69 3.98 7.81 -15.53
C ILE A 69 4.32 9.30 -15.54
N LEU A 70 3.50 10.12 -16.22
CA LEU A 70 3.72 11.56 -16.31
C LEU A 70 3.62 12.25 -14.95
N GLN A 71 2.69 11.81 -14.08
CA GLN A 71 2.57 12.32 -12.73
C GLN A 71 3.80 11.96 -11.88
N ALA A 72 4.27 10.71 -11.95
CA ALA A 72 5.45 10.26 -11.24
C ALA A 72 6.72 11.00 -11.71
N ASP A 73 6.90 11.16 -13.02
CA ASP A 73 8.07 11.85 -13.59
C ASP A 73 8.10 13.33 -13.18
N ARG A 74 6.96 14.03 -13.23
CA ARG A 74 6.84 15.42 -12.74
C ARG A 74 7.14 15.55 -11.25
N LEU A 75 6.60 14.66 -10.43
CA LEU A 75 6.84 14.68 -8.99
C LEU A 75 8.32 14.43 -8.67
N LYS A 76 8.94 13.41 -9.28
CA LYS A 76 10.36 13.12 -9.07
C LYS A 76 11.24 14.32 -9.41
N ALA A 77 10.95 15.01 -10.52
CA ALA A 77 11.68 16.21 -10.93
C ALA A 77 11.57 17.36 -9.91
N SER A 78 10.47 17.45 -9.15
CA SER A 78 10.24 18.53 -8.18
C SER A 78 10.70 18.23 -6.75
N LEU A 79 11.03 16.99 -6.40
CA LEU A 79 11.32 16.61 -5.01
C LEU A 79 12.70 17.05 -4.51
N GLY A 80 13.70 17.15 -5.39
CA GLY A 80 15.06 17.54 -5.03
C GLY A 80 15.76 16.62 -4.01
N ASN A 81 15.17 15.47 -3.65
CA ASN A 81 15.65 14.56 -2.62
C ASN A 81 15.66 13.12 -3.14
N GLN A 82 16.85 12.52 -3.22
CA GLN A 82 17.03 11.18 -3.77
C GLN A 82 16.31 10.09 -2.98
N HIS A 83 16.22 10.20 -1.65
CA HIS A 83 15.55 9.19 -0.82
C HIS A 83 14.03 9.15 -1.09
N LEU A 84 13.41 10.30 -1.36
CA LEU A 84 11.99 10.34 -1.76
C LEU A 84 11.78 9.76 -3.16
N ILE A 85 12.70 10.03 -4.08
CA ILE A 85 12.68 9.45 -5.43
C ILE A 85 12.81 7.92 -5.35
N ASP A 86 13.73 7.41 -4.53
CA ASP A 86 13.94 5.98 -4.32
C ASP A 86 12.71 5.32 -3.70
N LEU A 87 12.08 5.95 -2.71
CA LEU A 87 10.83 5.48 -2.11
C LEU A 87 9.70 5.36 -3.14
N ILE A 88 9.52 6.40 -3.96
CA ILE A 88 8.52 6.40 -5.03
C ILE A 88 8.81 5.27 -6.01
N ASN A 89 10.04 5.21 -6.54
CA ASN A 89 10.44 4.17 -7.51
C ASN A 89 10.22 2.78 -6.95
N TRP A 90 10.61 2.53 -5.69
CA TRP A 90 10.45 1.24 -5.06
C TRP A 90 8.97 0.86 -4.90
N ARG A 91 8.11 1.79 -4.48
CA ARG A 91 6.67 1.54 -4.34
C ARG A 91 5.99 1.32 -5.69
N LEU A 92 6.44 2.02 -6.73
CA LEU A 92 6.02 1.84 -8.10
C LEU A 92 6.48 0.48 -8.67
N ASP A 93 7.69 0.04 -8.33
CA ASP A 93 8.22 -1.28 -8.68
C ASP A 93 7.41 -2.40 -8.04
N ILE A 94 7.06 -2.30 -6.75
CA ILE A 94 6.21 -3.31 -6.09
C ILE A 94 4.93 -3.55 -6.89
N ARG A 95 4.27 -2.48 -7.32
CA ARG A 95 3.01 -2.62 -8.06
C ARG A 95 3.25 -3.19 -9.46
N THR A 96 4.28 -2.73 -10.15
CA THR A 96 4.69 -3.26 -11.46
C THR A 96 4.94 -4.77 -11.40
N VAL A 97 5.71 -5.21 -10.40
CA VAL A 97 6.00 -6.62 -10.15
C VAL A 97 4.71 -7.38 -9.82
N THR A 98 3.85 -6.85 -8.95
CA THR A 98 2.59 -7.50 -8.57
C THR A 98 1.65 -7.65 -9.77
N ALA A 99 1.53 -6.63 -10.63
CA ALA A 99 0.74 -6.68 -11.85
C ALA A 99 1.28 -7.73 -12.82
N ALA A 100 2.60 -7.79 -13.01
CA ALA A 100 3.25 -8.82 -13.82
C ALA A 100 2.98 -10.24 -13.31
N LEU A 101 3.10 -10.46 -11.99
CA LEU A 101 2.83 -11.77 -11.38
C LEU A 101 1.38 -12.20 -11.58
N ARG A 102 0.41 -11.27 -11.45
CA ARG A 102 -1.01 -11.55 -11.72
C ARG A 102 -1.26 -11.89 -13.19
N ARG A 103 -0.73 -11.08 -14.10
CA ARG A 103 -0.81 -11.29 -15.55
C ARG A 103 -0.24 -12.66 -15.94
N LYS A 104 0.95 -12.98 -15.42
CA LYS A 104 1.58 -14.29 -15.62
C LYS A 104 0.74 -15.43 -15.05
N HIS A 105 0.19 -15.27 -13.85
CA HIS A 105 -0.68 -16.27 -13.23
C HIS A 105 -1.97 -16.52 -14.02
N ALA A 106 -2.51 -15.48 -14.65
CA ALA A 106 -3.64 -15.57 -15.58
C ALA A 106 -3.29 -16.19 -16.95
N GLY A 107 -2.06 -16.70 -17.15
CA GLY A 107 -1.61 -17.30 -18.40
C GLY A 107 -1.39 -16.29 -19.54
N GLN A 108 -1.42 -14.99 -19.24
CA GLN A 108 -1.23 -13.95 -20.24
C GLN A 108 0.26 -13.81 -20.62
N GLN A 109 0.49 -13.41 -21.87
CA GLN A 109 1.84 -13.14 -22.38
C GLN A 109 2.42 -11.87 -21.75
N ALA A 110 3.75 -11.76 -21.82
CA ALA A 110 4.46 -10.54 -21.46
C ALA A 110 3.88 -9.34 -22.24
N PRO A 111 3.78 -8.15 -21.62
CA PRO A 111 3.36 -6.95 -22.32
C PRO A 111 4.24 -6.66 -23.54
N SER A 112 3.61 -6.30 -24.66
CA SER A 112 4.29 -5.99 -25.92
C SER A 112 4.85 -4.57 -25.97
N GLU A 113 4.28 -3.64 -25.20
CA GLU A 113 4.73 -2.26 -25.14
C GLU A 113 6.07 -2.13 -24.40
N ALA A 114 6.96 -1.27 -24.91
CA ALA A 114 8.28 -1.07 -24.32
C ALA A 114 8.21 -0.48 -22.91
N LYS A 115 7.30 0.48 -22.67
CA LYS A 115 7.02 1.09 -21.36
C LYS A 115 5.59 0.77 -20.94
N TRP A 116 5.35 -0.48 -20.57
CA TRP A 116 4.05 -0.98 -20.12
C TRP A 116 3.80 -0.75 -18.63
N SER A 117 4.70 -0.09 -17.91
CA SER A 117 4.48 0.21 -16.50
C SER A 117 5.30 1.40 -16.03
N TYR A 118 4.96 1.86 -14.83
CA TYR A 118 5.51 3.05 -14.17
C TYR A 118 6.69 2.74 -13.23
N GLY A 119 6.96 1.47 -12.94
CA GLY A 119 8.18 1.07 -12.24
C GLY A 119 9.44 1.24 -13.11
N THR A 120 10.60 1.02 -12.51
CA THR A 120 11.90 0.96 -13.18
C THR A 120 12.23 -0.44 -13.71
N ARG A 121 11.46 -1.47 -13.31
CA ARG A 121 11.75 -2.88 -13.61
C ARG A 121 11.03 -3.46 -14.83
N TYR A 122 10.19 -2.69 -15.54
CA TYR A 122 9.32 -3.21 -16.59
C TYR A 122 10.08 -3.93 -17.72
N GLU A 123 11.26 -3.45 -18.11
CA GLU A 123 12.07 -4.07 -19.15
C GLU A 123 12.70 -5.37 -18.68
N TYR A 124 13.27 -5.38 -17.47
CA TYR A 124 13.84 -6.57 -16.84
C TYR A 124 12.80 -7.68 -16.67
N ILE A 125 11.59 -7.32 -16.22
CA ILE A 125 10.46 -8.24 -16.08
C ILE A 125 10.10 -8.87 -17.43
N ARG A 126 10.06 -8.08 -18.50
CA ARG A 126 9.72 -8.54 -19.84
C ARG A 126 10.74 -9.56 -20.36
N THR A 127 12.04 -9.32 -20.14
CA THR A 127 13.10 -10.25 -20.57
C THR A 127 13.15 -11.53 -19.73
N HIS A 128 12.71 -11.48 -18.48
CA HIS A 128 12.69 -12.62 -17.55
C HIS A 128 11.29 -13.23 -17.37
N TRP A 129 10.37 -12.98 -18.32
CA TRP A 129 8.96 -13.38 -18.19
C TRP A 129 8.76 -14.88 -17.98
N THR A 130 9.65 -15.72 -18.49
CA THR A 130 9.57 -17.19 -18.32
C THR A 130 9.91 -17.63 -16.90
N SER A 131 10.74 -16.88 -16.16
CA SER A 131 11.11 -17.18 -14.77
C SER A 131 9.90 -17.07 -13.84
N PRO A 132 9.60 -18.07 -12.98
CA PRO A 132 8.48 -18.01 -12.03
C PRO A 132 8.52 -16.78 -11.12
N THR A 133 9.70 -16.26 -10.83
CA THR A 133 9.90 -15.11 -9.95
C THR A 133 10.30 -13.85 -10.71
N LEU A 134 10.16 -13.85 -12.04
CA LEU A 134 10.57 -12.77 -12.94
C LEU A 134 12.06 -12.41 -12.81
N GLY A 135 12.89 -13.32 -12.25
CA GLY A 135 14.31 -13.05 -11.93
C GLY A 135 14.53 -12.12 -10.74
N LEU A 136 13.48 -11.76 -9.99
CA LEU A 136 13.50 -10.65 -9.04
C LEU A 136 13.54 -11.06 -7.56
N SER A 137 13.66 -12.36 -7.24
CA SER A 137 13.64 -12.84 -5.85
C SER A 137 14.70 -12.21 -4.94
N GLY A 138 15.85 -11.81 -5.48
CA GLY A 138 16.90 -11.15 -4.70
C GLY A 138 16.51 -9.72 -4.27
N ALA A 139 15.91 -8.94 -5.18
CA ALA A 139 15.48 -7.57 -4.90
C ALA A 139 14.11 -7.50 -4.18
N PHE A 140 13.25 -8.50 -4.43
CA PHE A 140 11.90 -8.59 -3.91
C PHE A 140 11.67 -9.99 -3.30
N PRO A 141 12.17 -10.23 -2.07
CA PRO A 141 12.15 -11.56 -1.44
C PRO A 141 10.74 -12.07 -1.10
N TRP A 142 9.72 -11.21 -1.22
CA TRP A 142 8.31 -11.54 -1.01
C TRP A 142 7.65 -12.23 -2.23
N ILE A 143 8.29 -12.21 -3.41
CA ILE A 143 7.72 -12.77 -4.66
C ILE A 143 7.27 -14.24 -4.52
N PRO A 144 8.08 -15.17 -3.93
CA PRO A 144 7.66 -16.56 -3.80
C PRO A 144 6.34 -16.70 -3.03
N LYS A 145 6.14 -15.91 -1.97
CA LYS A 145 4.90 -15.95 -1.18
C LYS A 145 3.72 -15.37 -1.95
N VAL A 146 3.93 -14.31 -2.74
CA VAL A 146 2.89 -13.78 -3.64
C VAL A 146 2.46 -14.83 -4.66
N ASN A 147 3.39 -15.56 -5.27
CA ASN A 147 3.07 -16.65 -6.19
C ASN A 147 2.24 -17.75 -5.52
N GLU A 148 2.56 -18.11 -4.29
CA GLU A 148 1.78 -19.07 -3.51
C GLU A 148 0.34 -18.56 -3.29
N CYS A 149 0.18 -17.31 -2.84
CA CYS A 149 -1.14 -16.72 -2.61
C CYS A 149 -1.97 -16.59 -3.89
N LEU A 150 -1.34 -16.26 -5.03
CA LEU A 150 -2.02 -16.24 -6.32
C LEU A 150 -2.51 -17.64 -6.70
N ARG A 151 -1.66 -18.66 -6.55
CA ARG A 151 -2.01 -20.06 -6.83
C ARG A 151 -3.13 -20.60 -5.94
N THR A 152 -3.17 -20.21 -4.66
CA THR A 152 -4.21 -20.66 -3.71
C THR A 152 -5.46 -19.77 -3.71
N GLY A 153 -5.44 -18.63 -4.41
CA GLY A 153 -6.54 -17.67 -4.42
C GLY A 153 -6.73 -16.91 -3.09
N GLU A 154 -5.74 -16.94 -2.19
CA GLU A 154 -5.84 -16.30 -0.87
C GLU A 154 -5.57 -14.78 -0.98
N CYS A 155 -6.59 -14.02 -1.38
CA CYS A 155 -6.48 -12.57 -1.56
C CYS A 155 -6.04 -11.82 -0.28
N VAL A 156 -6.52 -12.23 0.89
CA VAL A 156 -6.14 -11.61 2.17
C VAL A 156 -4.67 -11.87 2.51
N ALA A 157 -4.20 -13.10 2.25
CA ALA A 157 -2.80 -13.45 2.47
C ALA A 157 -1.87 -12.70 1.50
N LEU A 158 -2.28 -12.56 0.23
CA LEU A 158 -1.57 -11.75 -0.76
C LEU A 158 -1.41 -10.30 -0.29
N GLU A 159 -2.52 -9.69 0.14
CA GLU A 159 -2.54 -8.32 0.64
C GLU A 159 -1.60 -8.15 1.84
N LYS A 160 -1.66 -9.07 2.81
CA LYS A 160 -0.79 -9.07 3.99
C LYS A 160 0.69 -9.13 3.60
N VAL A 161 1.07 -9.95 2.62
CA VAL A 161 2.46 -10.05 2.15
C VAL A 161 2.94 -8.73 1.55
N LEU A 162 2.11 -8.08 0.71
CA LEU A 162 2.45 -6.82 0.07
C LEU A 162 2.54 -5.65 1.08
N LEU A 163 1.61 -5.57 2.03
CA LEU A 163 1.66 -4.57 3.10
C LEU A 163 2.88 -4.77 4.00
N GLN A 164 3.25 -6.02 4.33
CA GLN A 164 4.45 -6.31 5.10
C GLN A 164 5.73 -5.89 4.37
N ALA A 165 5.80 -6.14 3.05
CA ALA A 165 6.92 -5.69 2.24
C ALA A 165 7.06 -4.16 2.28
N ALA A 166 5.96 -3.43 2.10
CA ALA A 166 5.91 -1.97 2.22
C ALA A 166 6.37 -1.48 3.59
N TRP A 167 5.87 -2.10 4.66
CA TRP A 167 6.24 -1.78 6.03
C TRP A 167 7.74 -1.99 6.31
N ASN A 168 8.30 -3.13 5.88
CA ASN A 168 9.71 -3.45 6.08
C ASN A 168 10.62 -2.44 5.38
N HIS A 169 10.28 -2.05 4.15
CA HIS A 169 11.05 -1.05 3.40
C HIS A 169 11.02 0.33 4.08
N LEU A 170 9.84 0.80 4.47
CA LEU A 170 9.68 2.06 5.21
C LEU A 170 10.42 2.02 6.56
N THR A 171 10.41 0.88 7.25
CA THR A 171 11.13 0.68 8.50
C THR A 171 12.64 0.80 8.28
N HIS A 172 13.18 0.13 7.27
CA HIS A 172 14.59 0.23 6.92
C HIS A 172 15.00 1.66 6.54
N MET A 173 14.20 2.36 5.73
CA MET A 173 14.45 3.76 5.38
C MET A 173 14.46 4.68 6.61
N SER A 174 13.54 4.46 7.56
CA SER A 174 13.44 5.30 8.77
C SER A 174 14.70 5.29 9.63
N MET A 175 15.53 4.25 9.54
CA MET A 175 16.80 4.18 10.28
C MET A 175 17.78 5.30 9.91
N LYS A 176 17.66 5.88 8.70
CA LYS A 176 18.51 6.96 8.19
C LYS A 176 17.92 8.36 8.37
N HIS A 177 16.65 8.46 8.76
CA HIS A 177 15.89 9.71 8.77
C HIS A 177 15.20 9.88 10.13
N ARG A 178 15.68 10.84 10.93
CA ARG A 178 15.12 11.08 12.27
C ARG A 178 14.32 12.37 12.38
N ASN A 179 14.82 13.48 11.83
CA ASN A 179 14.26 14.83 12.05
C ASN A 179 14.19 15.66 10.75
N ASP A 180 13.82 15.03 9.64
CA ASP A 180 13.70 15.69 8.34
C ASP A 180 12.34 15.43 7.69
N PHE A 181 12.11 16.06 6.54
CA PHE A 181 10.89 15.87 5.77
C PHE A 181 10.69 14.41 5.33
N VAL A 182 11.78 13.68 5.06
CA VAL A 182 11.70 12.26 4.67
C VAL A 182 11.12 11.42 5.82
N ALA A 183 11.52 11.68 7.06
CA ALA A 183 10.95 11.03 8.24
C ALA A 183 9.43 11.29 8.36
N VAL A 184 8.98 12.51 8.03
CA VAL A 184 7.54 12.85 8.01
C VAL A 184 6.81 12.04 6.94
N VAL A 185 7.34 11.98 5.71
CA VAL A 185 6.77 11.18 4.62
C VAL A 185 6.69 9.70 5.03
N ILE A 186 7.76 9.15 5.62
CA ILE A 186 7.79 7.75 6.08
C ILE A 186 6.71 7.50 7.15
N TYR A 187 6.55 8.42 8.10
CA TYR A 187 5.50 8.32 9.12
C TYR A 187 4.11 8.23 8.48
N VAL A 188 3.79 9.17 7.58
CA VAL A 188 2.50 9.22 6.91
C VAL A 188 2.26 7.98 6.04
N MET A 189 3.29 7.49 5.34
CA MET A 189 3.20 6.24 4.59
C MET A 189 2.92 5.03 5.49
N ARG A 190 3.56 4.92 6.65
CA ARG A 190 3.27 3.86 7.63
C ARG A 190 1.86 3.99 8.20
N TRP A 191 1.41 5.21 8.47
CA TRP A 191 0.04 5.47 8.88
C TRP A 191 -0.96 5.00 7.83
N ASN A 192 -0.72 5.31 6.54
CA ASN A 192 -1.57 4.86 5.43
C ASN A 192 -1.64 3.33 5.32
N LEU A 193 -0.55 2.60 5.60
CA LEU A 193 -0.58 1.13 5.64
C LEU A 193 -1.47 0.61 6.78
N VAL A 194 -1.38 1.20 7.98
CA VAL A 194 -2.23 0.83 9.12
C VAL A 194 -3.69 1.17 8.84
N ALA A 195 -3.95 2.34 8.27
CA ALA A 195 -5.30 2.76 7.89
C ALA A 195 -5.93 1.76 6.91
N ARG A 196 -5.17 1.36 5.88
CA ARG A 196 -5.62 0.35 4.89
C ARG A 196 -5.89 -1.01 5.54
N TRP A 197 -4.98 -1.49 6.39
CA TRP A 197 -5.16 -2.77 7.08
C TRP A 197 -6.39 -2.78 8.00
N THR A 198 -6.55 -1.73 8.81
CA THR A 198 -7.66 -1.61 9.78
C THR A 198 -9.02 -1.41 9.10
N ALA A 199 -9.06 -0.70 7.96
CA ALA A 199 -10.27 -0.62 7.14
C ALA A 199 -10.66 -2.00 6.57
N TYR A 200 -9.69 -2.78 6.09
CA TYR A 200 -9.94 -4.12 5.56
C TYR A 200 -10.42 -5.12 6.62
N ASP A 201 -9.85 -5.05 7.83
CA ASP A 201 -10.33 -5.85 8.98
C ASP A 201 -11.74 -5.41 9.42
N THR A 202 -12.05 -4.11 9.35
CA THR A 202 -13.40 -3.60 9.65
C THR A 202 -14.42 -4.12 8.63
N GLU A 203 -14.12 -4.08 7.32
CA GLU A 203 -15.02 -4.61 6.31
C GLU A 203 -15.20 -6.13 6.41
N GLN A 204 -14.12 -6.87 6.67
CA GLN A 204 -14.23 -8.30 6.98
C GLN A 204 -15.05 -8.57 8.24
N ALA A 205 -14.87 -7.77 9.30
CA ALA A 205 -15.65 -7.88 10.52
C ALA A 205 -17.14 -7.61 10.25
N ARG A 206 -17.48 -6.66 9.38
CA ARG A 206 -18.86 -6.40 8.94
C ARG A 206 -19.45 -7.57 8.16
N VAL A 207 -18.69 -8.21 7.27
CA VAL A 207 -19.13 -9.43 6.56
C VAL A 207 -19.39 -10.56 7.56
N ARG A 208 -18.43 -10.85 8.46
CA ARG A 208 -18.59 -11.89 9.49
C ARG A 208 -19.77 -11.64 10.42
N PHE A 209 -20.00 -10.38 10.81
CA PHE A 209 -21.14 -10.00 11.63
C PHE A 209 -22.47 -10.25 10.90
N ARG A 210 -22.55 -9.88 9.62
CA ARG A 210 -23.73 -10.14 8.77
C ARG A 210 -24.01 -11.63 8.66
N ASP A 211 -22.99 -12.44 8.38
CA ASP A 211 -23.13 -13.90 8.31
C ASP A 211 -23.63 -14.50 9.64
N LEU A 212 -23.18 -13.95 10.78
CA LEU A 212 -23.61 -14.39 12.10
C LEU A 212 -25.06 -13.98 12.42
N VAL A 213 -25.47 -12.79 12.00
CA VAL A 213 -26.87 -12.32 12.09
C VAL A 213 -27.79 -13.14 11.19
N GLU A 214 -27.37 -13.45 9.96
CA GLU A 214 -28.16 -14.30 9.04
C GLU A 214 -28.30 -15.73 9.56
N ARG A 215 -27.22 -16.32 10.11
CA ARG A 215 -27.26 -17.66 10.72
C ARG A 215 -28.16 -17.71 11.95
N SER A 216 -28.14 -16.66 12.78
CA SER A 216 -29.01 -16.59 13.97
C SER A 216 -30.47 -16.34 13.60
N LEU A 217 -30.77 -15.44 12.66
CA LEU A 217 -32.14 -15.21 12.17
C LEU A 217 -32.70 -16.42 11.39
N GLY A 218 -31.86 -17.16 10.65
CA GLY A 218 -32.25 -18.42 10.02
C GLY A 218 -32.64 -19.49 11.04
N ALA A 219 -31.88 -19.61 12.13
CA ALA A 219 -32.19 -20.53 13.23
C ALA A 219 -33.48 -20.17 13.99
N PHE A 220 -33.88 -18.90 14.03
CA PHE A 220 -35.17 -18.47 14.61
C PHE A 220 -36.38 -18.81 13.71
N LYS A 221 -36.18 -18.88 12.39
CA LYS A 221 -37.25 -19.20 11.44
C LYS A 221 -37.68 -20.67 11.54
N ASP A 222 -36.75 -21.55 11.90
CA ASP A 222 -36.98 -22.99 12.09
C ASP A 222 -37.57 -23.34 13.49
N GLN A 223 -37.74 -22.35 14.37
CA GLN A 223 -38.31 -22.52 15.70
C GLN A 223 -39.74 -21.93 15.85
N LEU A 224 -40.31 -21.38 14.77
CA LEU A 224 -41.69 -20.92 14.78
C LEU A 224 -42.63 -22.13 14.55
N PRO A 225 -43.56 -22.44 15.47
CA PRO A 225 -44.53 -23.49 15.26
C PRO A 225 -45.38 -23.18 14.02
N ALA A 226 -45.52 -24.16 13.13
CA ALA A 226 -46.44 -24.08 12.01
C ALA A 226 -47.84 -23.75 12.54
N SER A 227 -48.33 -22.57 12.18
CA SER A 227 -49.70 -22.16 12.51
C SER A 227 -50.65 -23.02 11.67
N ASN A 228 -51.18 -24.09 12.26
CA ASN A 228 -52.25 -24.88 11.65
C ASN A 228 -53.54 -24.03 11.63
N HIS A 229 -54.07 -23.82 10.43
CA HIS A 229 -55.48 -23.55 10.20
C HIS A 229 -56.30 -24.84 10.27
#